data_AF-A0A1M5R2S8-F1
#
_entry.id   AF-A0A1M5R2S8-F1
#
_cell.length_a   1.000
_cell.length_b   1.000
_cell.length_c   1.000
_cell.angle_alpha   90.00
_cell.angle_beta   90.00
_cell.angle_gamma   90.00
#
_symmetry.space_group_name_H-M   'P 1'
#
loop_
_entity.id
_entity.type
_entity.pdbx_description
1 polymer ?
#
loop_
_entity_poly.entity_id
_entity_poly.type
_entity_poly.pdbx_seq_one_letter_code
_entity_poly.pdbx_strand_id
1 'polypeptide(L)'
;MKRARPTPRRLGWSQSAQFRQIGRDAIRQWNAKRDLMPRCDAVSKSSGGRCRQWPMQNGRCHWHGGRTGRGALWHLPQYADCSTVAGEAKFNRKLRDQKRYADKRAARLATMTPEQRAKHDAWHRAHAPGAAAPRRANRERTRQSAEGRLLLAQAPRQRPSDPESTRIKKALAAASAELARLEARSAEPTEEDEGIFA
;
A
#
# COMPACT_ATOMS: atom_id res chain seq x y z
N MET A 1 -12.25 27.69 20.04
CA MET A 1 -11.34 28.32 21.03
C MET A 1 -11.31 29.83 20.78
N LYS A 2 -11.90 30.63 21.67
CA LYS A 2 -11.79 32.10 21.59
C LYS A 2 -10.33 32.47 21.86
N ARG A 3 -9.66 33.17 20.93
CA ARG A 3 -8.30 33.67 21.18
C ARG A 3 -8.41 34.70 22.31
N ALA A 4 -7.61 34.52 23.36
CA ALA A 4 -7.56 35.49 24.46
C ALA A 4 -7.26 36.89 23.90
N ARG A 5 -7.98 37.90 24.38
CA ARG A 5 -7.73 39.29 23.97
C ARG A 5 -6.29 39.66 24.36
N PRO A 6 -5.56 40.39 23.50
CA PRO A 6 -4.20 40.81 23.81
C PRO A 6 -4.20 41.61 25.11
N THR A 7 -3.26 41.30 26.02
CA THR A 7 -3.11 42.08 27.25
C THR A 7 -2.64 43.51 26.92
N PRO A 8 -2.97 44.53 27.72
CA PRO A 8 -2.60 45.93 27.47
C PRO A 8 -1.08 46.12 27.24
N ARG A 9 -0.25 45.38 27.99
CA ARG A 9 1.21 45.36 27.84
C ARG A 9 1.68 44.87 26.46
N ARG A 10 0.95 43.93 25.84
CA ARG A 10 1.23 43.45 24.47
C ARG A 10 0.77 44.46 23.41
N LEU A 11 -0.24 45.28 23.71
CA LEU A 11 -0.71 46.36 22.82
C LEU A 11 0.27 47.54 22.81
N GLY A 12 0.89 47.89 23.95
CA GLY A 12 1.84 49.00 24.03
C GLY A 12 3.06 48.83 23.10
N TRP A 13 3.67 47.65 23.08
CA TRP A 13 4.80 47.37 22.17
C TRP A 13 4.37 47.39 20.69
N SER A 14 3.28 46.70 20.35
CA SER A 14 2.82 46.62 18.95
C SER A 14 2.34 47.97 18.40
N GLN A 15 1.92 48.89 19.27
CA GLN A 15 1.53 50.25 18.91
C GLN A 15 2.70 51.24 18.94
N SER A 16 3.87 50.87 19.46
CA SER A 16 5.05 51.74 19.54
C SER A 16 5.57 52.17 18.17
N ALA A 17 6.24 53.32 18.10
CA ALA A 17 6.87 53.81 16.87
C ALA A 17 7.94 52.85 16.34
N GLN A 18 8.75 52.27 17.25
CA GLN A 18 9.79 51.30 16.90
C GLN A 18 9.20 50.05 16.23
N PHE A 19 8.11 49.48 16.76
CA PHE A 19 7.47 48.30 16.16
C PHE A 19 6.88 48.61 14.78
N ARG A 20 6.26 49.80 14.61
CA ARG A 20 5.77 50.24 13.29
C ARG A 20 6.91 50.36 12.29
N GLN A 21 8.07 50.87 12.70
CA GLN A 21 9.24 51.00 11.84
C GLN A 21 9.77 49.63 11.41
N ILE A 22 9.95 48.70 12.36
CA ILE A 22 10.31 47.30 12.08
C ILE A 22 9.33 46.68 11.06
N GLY A 23 8.02 46.90 11.25
CA GLY A 23 6.99 46.42 10.33
C GLY A 23 7.13 47.00 8.91
N ARG A 24 7.38 48.32 8.79
CA ARG A 24 7.61 48.97 7.49
C ARG A 24 8.84 48.42 6.79
N ASP A 25 9.94 48.25 7.52
CA ASP A 25 11.19 47.77 6.95
C ASP A 25 11.06 46.31 6.51
N ALA A 26 10.38 45.47 7.30
CA ALA A 26 10.07 44.09 6.90
C ALA A 26 9.20 44.03 5.62
N ILE A 27 8.18 44.89 5.50
CA ILE A 27 7.34 44.96 4.30
C ILE A 27 8.14 45.44 3.09
N ARG A 28 9.00 46.47 3.25
CA ARG A 28 9.88 46.95 2.17
C ARG A 28 10.81 45.85 1.69
N GLN A 29 11.49 45.16 2.60
CA GLN A 29 12.38 44.04 2.28
C GLN A 29 11.63 42.90 1.58
N TRP A 30 10.41 42.57 2.03
CA TRP A 30 9.58 41.56 1.40
C TRP A 30 9.18 41.96 -0.02
N ASN A 31 8.68 43.19 -0.21
CA ASN A 31 8.25 43.68 -1.51
C ASN A 31 9.41 43.73 -2.53
N ALA A 32 10.61 44.11 -2.09
CA ALA A 32 11.81 44.08 -2.95
C ALA A 32 12.14 42.67 -3.46
N LYS A 33 11.83 41.62 -2.70
CA LYS A 33 12.11 40.22 -3.06
C LYS A 33 10.96 39.53 -3.79
N ARG A 34 9.70 39.90 -3.50
CA ARG A 34 8.52 39.13 -3.92
C ARG A 34 8.29 39.10 -5.42
N ASP A 35 8.75 40.12 -6.13
CA ASP A 35 8.53 40.25 -7.57
C ASP A 35 9.50 39.35 -8.34
N LEU A 36 10.67 39.06 -7.77
CA LEU A 36 11.66 38.11 -8.30
C LEU A 36 11.36 36.65 -7.92
N MET A 37 10.50 36.42 -6.92
CA MET A 37 10.18 35.06 -6.48
C MET A 37 9.27 34.35 -7.49
N PRO A 38 9.58 33.08 -7.84
CA PRO A 38 8.70 32.29 -8.70
C PRO A 38 7.33 32.13 -8.04
N ARG A 39 6.30 31.91 -8.85
CA ARG A 39 4.96 31.56 -8.35
C ARG A 39 4.84 30.05 -8.16
N CYS A 40 3.83 29.65 -7.40
CA CYS A 40 3.50 28.24 -7.25
C CYS A 40 3.26 27.59 -8.62
N ASP A 41 3.92 26.45 -8.83
CA ASP A 41 3.89 25.68 -10.08
C ASP A 41 2.55 24.93 -10.32
N ALA A 42 1.70 24.83 -9.28
CA ALA A 42 0.46 24.07 -9.35
C ALA A 42 -0.63 24.79 -10.15
N VAL A 43 -1.52 23.99 -10.74
CA VAL A 43 -2.73 24.48 -11.43
C VAL A 43 -3.84 24.70 -10.41
N SER A 44 -4.46 25.88 -10.46
CA SER A 44 -5.61 26.26 -9.65
C SER A 44 -6.83 25.45 -10.05
N LYS A 45 -7.49 24.81 -9.08
CA LYS A 45 -8.72 24.03 -9.34
C LYS A 45 -9.87 24.89 -9.84
N SER A 46 -10.02 26.13 -9.35
CA SER A 46 -11.16 26.98 -9.69
C SER A 46 -11.02 27.67 -11.04
N SER A 47 -9.81 28.06 -11.42
CA SER A 47 -9.57 28.86 -12.61
C SER A 47 -8.88 28.11 -13.75
N GLY A 48 -8.40 26.88 -13.52
CA GLY A 48 -7.65 26.09 -14.51
C GLY A 48 -6.27 26.65 -14.88
N GLY A 49 -5.95 27.89 -14.47
CA GLY A 49 -4.66 28.53 -14.69
C GLY A 49 -3.63 28.26 -13.59
N ARG A 50 -2.40 28.74 -13.77
CA ARG A 50 -1.33 28.63 -12.76
C ARG A 50 -1.67 29.37 -11.47
N CYS A 51 -1.27 28.79 -10.34
CA CYS A 51 -1.45 29.40 -9.03
C CYS A 51 -0.58 30.67 -8.89
N ARG A 52 -1.20 31.79 -8.49
CA ARG A 52 -0.50 33.08 -8.30
C ARG A 52 0.11 33.26 -6.90
N GLN A 53 -0.07 32.29 -6.02
CA GLN A 53 0.44 32.35 -4.65
C GLN A 53 1.95 32.11 -4.61
N TRP A 54 2.63 32.71 -3.63
CA TRP A 54 4.06 32.48 -3.43
C TRP A 54 4.32 31.05 -2.92
N PRO A 55 5.34 30.37 -3.47
CA PRO A 55 5.71 29.02 -3.09
C PRO A 55 6.42 28.99 -1.73
N MET A 56 6.34 27.85 -1.06
CA MET A 56 7.19 27.51 0.07
C MET A 56 8.49 26.85 -0.45
N GLN A 57 9.37 26.38 0.45
CA GLN A 57 10.64 25.74 0.07
C GLN A 57 10.49 24.56 -0.91
N ASN A 58 9.33 23.91 -0.96
CA ASN A 58 9.05 22.80 -1.86
C ASN A 58 8.55 23.19 -3.25
N GLY A 59 8.49 24.50 -3.57
CA GLY A 59 8.00 25.03 -4.86
C GLY A 59 6.48 25.21 -4.93
N ARG A 60 5.72 24.82 -3.90
CA ARG A 60 4.25 24.93 -3.84
C ARG A 60 3.77 25.84 -2.75
N CYS A 61 2.64 26.52 -2.97
CA CYS A 61 2.04 27.36 -1.95
C CYS A 61 1.30 26.50 -0.91
N HIS A 62 1.00 27.10 0.25
CA HIS A 62 0.30 26.40 1.33
C HIS A 62 -1.07 25.82 0.94
N TRP A 63 -1.75 26.40 -0.07
CA TRP A 63 -3.01 25.86 -0.61
C TRP A 63 -2.82 24.61 -1.47
N HIS A 64 -1.69 24.51 -2.17
CA HIS A 64 -1.37 23.38 -3.06
C HIS A 64 -0.39 22.39 -2.41
N GLY A 65 -0.44 22.26 -1.08
CA GLY A 65 0.38 21.29 -0.35
C GLY A 65 1.80 21.76 -0.03
N GLY A 66 2.06 23.07 -0.03
CA GLY A 66 3.36 23.64 0.40
C GLY A 66 3.79 23.20 1.81
N ARG A 67 2.82 22.93 2.68
CA ARG A 67 3.04 22.45 4.06
C ARG A 67 3.05 20.92 4.19
N THR A 68 2.62 20.21 3.16
CA THR A 68 2.51 18.75 3.14
C THR A 68 3.71 18.19 2.39
N GLY A 69 4.35 17.15 2.94
CA GLY A 69 5.44 16.47 2.24
C GLY A 69 4.99 15.94 0.86
N ARG A 70 5.93 15.82 -0.08
CA ARG A 70 5.67 15.27 -1.43
C ARG A 70 6.27 13.87 -1.57
N GLY A 71 5.75 13.09 -2.52
CA GLY A 71 6.28 11.77 -2.84
C GLY A 71 6.29 10.84 -1.62
N ALA A 72 7.47 10.33 -1.25
CA ALA A 72 7.64 9.45 -0.10
C ALA A 72 7.32 10.13 1.25
N LEU A 73 7.36 11.47 1.32
CA LEU A 73 7.04 12.24 2.53
C LEU A 73 5.54 12.51 2.68
N TRP A 74 4.73 12.08 1.72
CA TRP A 74 3.28 12.23 1.74
C TRP A 74 2.68 11.37 2.89
N HIS A 75 1.74 11.93 3.65
CA HIS A 75 1.17 11.36 4.89
C HIS A 75 2.15 11.10 6.06
N LEU A 76 3.44 11.41 5.93
CA LEU A 76 4.36 11.29 7.06
C LEU A 76 4.22 12.48 8.03
N PRO A 77 4.23 12.23 9.36
CA PRO A 77 4.30 13.30 10.35
C PRO A 77 5.55 14.15 10.16
N GLN A 78 5.36 15.43 9.84
CA GLN A 78 6.47 16.39 9.74
C GLN A 78 6.83 16.92 11.13
N TYR A 79 8.06 16.72 11.59
CA TYR A 79 8.51 17.20 12.88
C TYR A 79 8.97 18.67 12.80
N ALA A 80 8.79 19.42 13.89
CA ALA A 80 9.34 20.77 13.97
C ALA A 80 10.85 20.68 14.23
N ASP A 81 11.61 21.66 13.74
CA ASP A 81 13.02 21.81 14.09
C ASP A 81 13.17 22.05 15.59
N CYS A 82 14.06 21.31 16.24
CA CYS A 82 14.34 21.39 17.68
C CYS A 82 15.41 22.42 18.03
N SER A 83 16.00 23.12 17.06
CA SER A 83 17.01 24.18 17.29
C SER A 83 16.53 25.34 18.16
N THR A 84 15.22 25.51 18.32
CA THR A 84 14.60 26.52 19.17
C THR A 84 13.76 25.87 20.26
N VAL A 85 13.71 26.50 21.44
CA VAL A 85 12.89 26.03 22.58
C VAL A 85 11.41 25.83 22.19
N ALA A 86 10.87 26.75 21.37
CA ALA A 86 9.49 26.64 20.88
C ALA A 86 9.31 25.49 19.88
N GLY A 87 10.34 25.17 19.11
CA GLY A 87 10.38 24.06 18.17
C GLY A 87 10.45 22.71 18.89
N GLU A 88 11.35 22.59 19.86
CA GLU A 88 11.48 21.42 20.75
C GLU A 88 10.17 21.13 21.50
N ALA A 89 9.51 22.16 22.06
CA ALA A 89 8.22 22.00 22.72
C ALA A 89 7.14 21.44 21.77
N LYS A 90 7.12 21.87 20.49
CA LYS A 90 6.20 21.34 19.47
C LYS A 90 6.56 19.91 19.07
N PHE A 91 7.84 19.59 18.96
CA PHE A 91 8.34 18.26 18.69
C PHE A 91 7.90 17.27 19.78
N ASN A 92 8.20 17.58 21.04
CA ASN A 92 7.83 16.77 22.21
C ASN A 92 6.32 16.61 22.35
N ARG A 93 5.53 17.66 22.06
CA ARG A 93 4.06 17.52 22.00
C ARG A 93 3.63 16.50 20.94
N LYS A 94 4.20 16.56 19.74
CA LYS A 94 3.85 15.65 18.64
C LYS A 94 4.21 14.19 18.96
N LEU A 95 5.35 13.96 19.62
CA LEU A 95 5.71 12.62 20.08
C LEU A 95 4.71 12.08 21.11
N ARG A 96 4.32 12.89 22.10
CA ARG A 96 3.29 12.51 23.08
C ARG A 96 1.94 12.21 22.41
N ASP A 97 1.54 13.02 21.44
CA ASP A 97 0.32 12.77 20.68
C ASP A 97 0.40 11.44 19.93
N GLN A 98 1.51 11.13 19.26
CA GLN A 98 1.71 9.87 18.56
C GLN A 98 1.68 8.66 19.50
N LYS A 99 2.38 8.73 20.63
CA LYS A 99 2.33 7.67 21.66
C LYS A 99 0.89 7.43 22.11
N ARG A 100 0.16 8.50 22.44
CA ARG A 100 -1.26 8.40 22.83
C ARG A 100 -2.13 7.78 21.73
N TYR A 101 -1.90 8.10 20.46
CA TYR A 101 -2.63 7.46 19.36
C TYR A 101 -2.28 5.98 19.19
N ALA A 102 -1.01 5.61 19.36
CA ALA A 102 -0.56 4.23 19.34
C ALA A 102 -1.19 3.42 20.48
N ASP A 103 -1.18 3.96 21.71
CA ASP A 103 -1.77 3.33 22.89
C ASP A 103 -3.29 3.14 22.69
N LYS A 104 -4.00 4.16 22.20
CA LYS A 104 -5.43 4.05 21.87
C LYS A 104 -5.71 3.01 20.79
N ARG A 105 -4.85 2.90 19.79
CA ARG A 105 -4.98 1.90 18.73
C ARG A 105 -4.73 0.49 19.31
N ALA A 106 -3.70 0.32 20.13
CA ALA A 106 -3.40 -0.95 20.79
C ALA A 106 -4.54 -1.41 21.69
N ALA A 107 -5.10 -0.51 22.50
CA ALA A 107 -6.28 -0.80 23.33
C ALA A 107 -7.47 -1.24 22.48
N ARG A 108 -7.77 -0.53 21.38
CA ARG A 108 -8.86 -0.91 20.46
C ARG A 108 -8.64 -2.29 19.84
N LEU A 109 -7.41 -2.60 19.45
CA LEU A 109 -7.07 -3.91 18.90
C LEU A 109 -7.18 -5.01 19.96
N ALA A 110 -6.76 -4.74 21.20
CA ALA A 110 -6.86 -5.68 22.32
C ALA A 110 -8.31 -6.03 22.66
N THR A 111 -9.24 -5.08 22.51
CA THR A 111 -10.68 -5.31 22.71
C THR A 111 -11.36 -6.06 21.57
N MET A 112 -10.71 -6.28 20.41
CA MET A 112 -11.31 -7.00 19.29
C MET A 112 -11.33 -8.51 19.54
N THR A 113 -12.43 -9.16 19.16
CA THR A 113 -12.48 -10.63 19.09
C THR A 113 -11.56 -11.15 17.97
N PRO A 114 -11.22 -12.46 17.95
CA PRO A 114 -10.40 -13.05 16.89
C PRO A 114 -10.98 -12.81 15.48
N GLU A 115 -12.29 -12.94 15.30
CA GLU A 115 -12.97 -12.75 14.01
C GLU A 115 -12.92 -11.28 13.56
N GLN A 116 -13.12 -10.35 14.51
CA GLN A 116 -13.01 -8.92 14.23
C GLN A 116 -11.59 -8.53 13.86
N ARG A 117 -10.59 -9.10 14.54
CA ARG A 117 -9.17 -8.88 14.23
C ARG A 117 -8.84 -9.40 12.83
N ALA A 118 -9.29 -10.60 12.47
CA ALA A 118 -9.10 -11.15 11.13
C ALA A 118 -9.71 -10.25 10.02
N LYS A 119 -10.93 -9.74 10.23
CA LYS A 119 -11.57 -8.79 9.30
C LYS A 119 -10.81 -7.46 9.22
N HIS A 120 -10.38 -6.91 10.35
CA HIS A 120 -9.59 -5.69 10.41
C HIS A 120 -8.27 -5.85 9.63
N ASP A 121 -7.56 -6.94 9.84
CA ASP A 121 -6.29 -7.20 9.18
C ASP A 121 -6.45 -7.50 7.69
N ALA A 122 -7.53 -8.21 7.30
CA ALA A 122 -7.91 -8.36 5.90
C ALA A 122 -8.19 -7.00 5.23
N TRP A 123 -8.93 -6.12 5.91
CA TRP A 123 -9.21 -4.77 5.39
C TRP A 123 -7.92 -3.96 5.20
N HIS A 124 -7.03 -3.93 6.19
CA HIS A 124 -5.75 -3.21 6.08
C HIS A 124 -4.85 -3.79 5.00
N ARG A 125 -4.80 -5.12 4.83
CA ARG A 125 -4.05 -5.75 3.73
C ARG A 125 -4.60 -5.34 2.36
N ALA A 126 -5.92 -5.32 2.20
CA ALA A 126 -6.56 -4.93 0.96
C ALA A 126 -6.41 -3.43 0.65
N HIS A 127 -6.37 -2.58 1.68
CA HIS A 127 -6.37 -1.12 1.55
C HIS A 127 -5.02 -0.46 1.88
N ALA A 128 -3.96 -1.23 2.10
CA ALA A 128 -2.65 -0.70 2.47
C ALA A 128 -2.14 0.28 1.39
N PRO A 129 -1.93 1.56 1.72
CA PRO A 129 -1.27 2.49 0.81
C PRO A 129 0.21 2.10 0.70
N GLY A 130 0.55 1.32 -0.34
CA GLY A 130 1.92 0.85 -0.57
C GLY A 130 2.77 1.79 -1.44
N ALA A 131 4.10 1.65 -1.32
CA ALA A 131 5.04 2.22 -2.28
C ALA A 131 4.67 1.81 -3.72
N ALA A 132 5.03 2.63 -4.71
CA ALA A 132 4.62 2.40 -6.10
C ALA A 132 5.02 1.01 -6.62
N ALA A 133 6.21 0.53 -6.25
CA ALA A 133 6.73 -0.77 -6.66
C ALA A 133 5.90 -1.98 -6.18
N PRO A 134 5.61 -2.16 -4.87
CA PRO A 134 4.75 -3.25 -4.42
C PRO A 134 3.31 -3.14 -4.95
N ARG A 135 2.77 -1.93 -5.15
CA ARG A 135 1.45 -1.76 -5.79
C ARG A 135 1.46 -2.24 -7.25
N ARG A 136 2.51 -1.92 -8.01
CA ARG A 136 2.69 -2.39 -9.39
C ARG A 136 2.87 -3.90 -9.45
N ALA A 137 3.70 -4.47 -8.57
CA ALA A 137 3.92 -5.91 -8.49
C ALA A 137 2.63 -6.67 -8.16
N ASN A 138 1.79 -6.14 -7.26
CA ASN A 138 0.52 -6.77 -6.92
C ASN A 138 -0.50 -6.71 -8.09
N ARG A 139 -0.56 -5.59 -8.81
CA ARG A 139 -1.37 -5.47 -10.04
C ARG A 139 -0.93 -6.49 -11.10
N GLU A 140 0.38 -6.62 -11.30
CA GLU A 140 0.94 -7.58 -12.25
C GLU A 140 0.60 -9.02 -11.85
N ARG A 141 0.79 -9.36 -10.57
CA ARG A 141 0.45 -10.69 -10.04
C ARG A 141 -1.05 -11.00 -10.22
N THR A 142 -1.91 -10.02 -9.95
CA THR A 142 -3.37 -10.15 -10.13
C THR A 142 -3.72 -10.37 -11.61
N ARG A 143 -3.06 -9.66 -12.53
CA ARG A 143 -3.20 -9.85 -13.97
C ARG A 143 -2.80 -11.26 -14.38
N GLN A 144 -1.60 -11.71 -14.00
CA GLN A 144 -1.10 -13.05 -14.30
C GLN A 144 -1.99 -14.16 -13.72
N SER A 145 -2.51 -13.99 -12.50
CA SER A 145 -3.45 -14.95 -11.91
C SER A 145 -4.80 -14.97 -12.63
N ALA A 146 -5.27 -13.83 -13.16
CA ALA A 146 -6.48 -13.79 -13.99
C ALA A 146 -6.25 -14.50 -15.33
N GLU A 147 -5.12 -14.23 -16.00
CA GLU A 147 -4.71 -14.91 -17.22
C GLU A 147 -4.56 -16.43 -17.00
N GLY A 148 -3.90 -16.84 -15.93
CA GLY A 148 -3.77 -18.25 -15.54
C GLY A 148 -5.12 -18.93 -15.30
N ARG A 149 -6.06 -18.23 -14.64
CA ARG A 149 -7.44 -18.76 -14.48
C ARG A 149 -8.16 -18.90 -15.81
N LEU A 150 -7.99 -17.97 -16.75
CA LEU A 150 -8.57 -18.09 -18.09
C LEU A 150 -7.97 -19.27 -18.87
N LEU A 151 -6.67 -19.49 -18.76
CA LEU A 151 -6.00 -20.62 -19.40
C LEU A 151 -6.44 -21.97 -18.80
N LEU A 152 -6.61 -22.03 -17.48
CA LEU A 152 -7.10 -23.25 -16.80
C LEU A 152 -8.59 -23.49 -17.02
N ALA A 153 -9.39 -22.45 -17.18
CA ALA A 153 -10.83 -22.54 -17.45
C ALA A 153 -11.13 -22.89 -18.91
N GLN A 154 -10.18 -22.69 -19.83
CA GLN A 154 -10.31 -23.25 -21.17
C GLN A 154 -10.33 -24.77 -21.05
N ALA A 155 -11.44 -25.38 -21.44
CA ALA A 155 -11.54 -26.82 -21.55
C ALA A 155 -10.32 -27.32 -22.35
N PRO A 156 -9.63 -28.38 -21.88
CA PRO A 156 -8.51 -28.92 -22.61
C PRO A 156 -8.99 -29.18 -24.04
N ARG A 157 -8.32 -28.56 -25.03
CA ARG A 157 -8.57 -28.89 -26.43
C ARG A 157 -8.47 -30.40 -26.50
N GLN A 158 -9.57 -31.08 -26.79
CA GLN A 158 -9.52 -32.52 -27.00
C GLN A 158 -8.53 -32.71 -28.14
N ARG A 159 -7.33 -33.22 -27.81
CA ARG A 159 -6.39 -33.62 -28.86
C ARG A 159 -7.16 -34.63 -29.71
N PRO A 160 -7.24 -34.44 -31.03
CA PRO A 160 -7.79 -35.45 -31.91
C PRO A 160 -7.16 -36.79 -31.51
N SER A 161 -7.99 -37.80 -31.23
CA SER A 161 -7.52 -39.12 -30.82
C SER A 161 -6.54 -39.60 -31.87
N ASP A 162 -5.27 -39.60 -31.53
CA ASP A 162 -4.22 -40.06 -32.43
C ASP A 162 -4.49 -41.54 -32.74
N PRO A 163 -4.57 -41.94 -34.02
CA PRO A 163 -4.86 -43.33 -34.39
C PRO A 163 -3.89 -44.32 -33.73
N GLU A 164 -2.62 -43.95 -33.57
CA GLU A 164 -1.63 -44.76 -32.83
C GLU A 164 -1.98 -44.88 -31.35
N SER A 165 -2.37 -43.80 -30.68
CA SER A 165 -2.86 -43.86 -29.28
C SER A 165 -4.06 -44.80 -29.10
N THR A 166 -4.92 -44.88 -30.11
CA THR A 166 -6.11 -45.76 -30.11
C THR A 166 -5.69 -47.22 -30.31
N ARG A 167 -4.72 -47.46 -31.19
CA ARG A 167 -4.12 -48.77 -31.43
C ARG A 167 -3.40 -49.31 -30.19
N ILE A 168 -2.62 -48.46 -29.51
CA ILE A 168 -1.92 -48.79 -28.27
C ILE A 168 -2.91 -49.16 -27.18
N LYS A 169 -4.00 -48.39 -26.99
CA LYS A 169 -5.04 -48.70 -26.00
C LYS A 169 -5.70 -50.07 -26.26
N LYS A 170 -6.00 -50.40 -27.52
CA LYS A 170 -6.54 -51.72 -27.89
C LYS A 170 -5.54 -52.84 -27.62
N ALA A 171 -4.28 -52.66 -27.99
CA ALA A 171 -3.23 -53.64 -27.73
C ALA A 171 -3.04 -53.89 -26.23
N LEU A 172 -3.09 -52.83 -25.42
CA LEU A 172 -2.95 -52.90 -23.96
C LEU A 172 -4.15 -53.62 -23.34
N ALA A 173 -5.38 -53.32 -23.77
CA ALA A 173 -6.58 -54.03 -23.33
C ALA A 173 -6.55 -55.52 -23.68
N ALA A 174 -6.08 -55.88 -24.88
CA ALA A 174 -5.93 -57.27 -25.30
C ALA A 174 -4.86 -58.00 -24.47
N ALA A 175 -3.71 -57.36 -24.25
CA ALA A 175 -2.63 -57.92 -23.43
C ALA A 175 -3.07 -58.13 -21.97
N SER A 176 -3.78 -57.16 -21.38
CA SER A 176 -4.33 -57.29 -20.03
C SER A 176 -5.36 -58.41 -19.91
N ALA A 177 -6.20 -58.62 -20.94
CA ALA A 177 -7.16 -59.72 -20.95
C ALA A 177 -6.47 -61.09 -21.06
N GLU A 178 -5.43 -61.23 -21.87
CA GLU A 178 -4.67 -62.48 -21.95
C GLU A 178 -3.90 -62.75 -20.66
N LEU A 179 -3.34 -61.71 -20.03
CA LEU A 179 -2.67 -61.84 -18.74
C LEU A 179 -3.64 -62.34 -17.66
N ALA A 180 -4.84 -61.76 -17.57
CA ALA A 180 -5.89 -62.23 -16.67
C ALA A 180 -6.32 -63.68 -16.96
N ARG A 181 -6.36 -64.09 -18.23
CA ARG A 181 -6.68 -65.47 -18.63
C ARG A 181 -5.60 -66.46 -18.20
N LEU A 182 -4.33 -66.08 -18.37
CA LEU A 182 -3.18 -66.90 -17.95
C LEU A 182 -3.09 -66.99 -16.44
N GLU A 183 -3.32 -65.89 -15.71
CA GLU A 183 -3.41 -65.87 -14.26
C GLU A 183 -4.52 -66.80 -13.76
N ALA A 184 -5.72 -66.73 -14.35
CA ALA A 184 -6.82 -67.63 -14.02
C ALA A 184 -6.49 -69.11 -14.29
N ARG A 185 -5.81 -69.41 -15.41
CA ARG A 185 -5.37 -70.79 -15.74
C ARG A 185 -4.26 -71.29 -14.82
N SER A 186 -3.37 -70.41 -14.36
CA SER A 186 -2.30 -70.76 -13.41
C SER A 186 -2.80 -70.89 -11.97
N ALA A 187 -3.98 -70.32 -11.66
CA ALA A 187 -4.62 -70.39 -10.37
C ALA A 187 -5.56 -71.61 -10.23
N GLU A 188 -5.77 -72.39 -11.30
CA GLU A 188 -6.38 -73.72 -11.16
C GLU A 188 -5.36 -74.66 -10.48
N PRO A 189 -5.69 -75.21 -9.30
CA PRO A 189 -4.79 -76.13 -8.61
C PRO A 189 -4.73 -77.43 -9.41
N THR A 190 -3.53 -77.80 -9.87
CA THR A 190 -3.25 -79.18 -10.25
C THR A 190 -3.30 -80.02 -8.97
N GLU A 191 -4.42 -80.72 -8.75
CA GLU A 191 -4.39 -81.98 -8.00
C GLU A 191 -3.36 -82.88 -8.68
N GLU A 192 -2.50 -83.52 -7.87
CA GLU A 192 -1.34 -84.34 -8.27
C GLU A 192 -0.01 -83.58 -8.41
N ASP A 193 0.54 -83.11 -7.28
CA ASP A 193 1.99 -83.08 -7.06
C ASP A 193 2.30 -84.04 -5.90
N GLU A 194 2.23 -85.34 -6.18
CA GLU A 194 2.84 -86.36 -5.32
C GLU A 194 4.36 -86.17 -5.38
N GLY A 195 4.95 -85.83 -4.23
CA GLY A 195 6.34 -85.44 -4.10
C GLY A 195 7.34 -86.46 -4.64
N ILE A 196 8.25 -85.97 -5.50
CA ILE A 196 9.44 -86.67 -6.03
C ILE A 196 10.71 -86.38 -5.21
N PHE A 197 10.58 -86.01 -3.93
CA PHE A 197 11.74 -85.95 -3.02
C PHE A 197 11.39 -86.55 -1.65
N ALA A 198 11.33 -87.88 -1.61
CA ALA A 198 11.44 -88.71 -0.41
C ALA A 198 12.58 -89.72 -0.61
#